data_AF-A0A2S0JS72-F1
#
_entry.id   AF-A0A2S0JS72-F1
#
_cell.length_a   1.000
_cell.length_b   1.000
_cell.length_c   1.000
_cell.angle_alpha   90.00
_cell.angle_beta   90.00
_cell.angle_gamma   90.00
#
_symmetry.space_group_name_H-M   'P 1'
#
loop_
_entity.id
_entity.type
_entity.pdbx_description
1 polymer ?
#
loop_
_entity_poly.entity_id
_entity_poly.type
_entity_poly.pdbx_seq_one_letter_code
_entity_poly.pdbx_strand_id
1 'polypeptide(L)'
;MLSFILSTKRLITGLWRSFKRPQFLSLFTTLFLIILSGTLFYKGTEGWYWLDALYFSVVSLIPTGVETGLYPTSDFSKIFTMIYLIAGTGVMFIMLLMVGRSVVDFTIDEDKKKQIKRHF
;
A
#
# COMPACT_ATOMS: atom_id res chain seq x y z
N MET A 1 -14.68 -23.49 -9.73
CA MET A 1 -14.37 -23.06 -8.34
C MET A 1 -12.93 -23.40 -7.93
N LEU A 2 -12.42 -24.61 -8.18
CA LEU A 2 -11.03 -24.99 -7.92
C LEU A 2 -9.97 -24.10 -8.64
N SER A 3 -10.19 -23.73 -9.90
CA SER A 3 -9.29 -22.84 -10.64
C SER A 3 -9.19 -21.44 -10.02
N PHE A 4 -10.26 -20.95 -9.41
CA PHE A 4 -10.27 -19.67 -8.73
C PHE A 4 -9.40 -19.72 -7.47
N ILE A 5 -9.59 -20.75 -6.65
CA ILE A 5 -8.81 -20.97 -5.42
C ILE A 5 -7.30 -21.12 -5.72
N LEU A 6 -6.95 -21.82 -6.81
CA LEU A 6 -5.57 -21.99 -7.23
C LEU A 6 -4.94 -20.66 -7.71
N SER A 7 -5.69 -19.85 -8.46
CA SER A 7 -5.26 -18.50 -8.86
C SER A 7 -5.09 -17.58 -7.66
N THR A 8 -6.01 -17.62 -6.69
CA THR A 8 -5.91 -16.86 -5.44
C THR A 8 -4.69 -17.28 -4.62
N LYS A 9 -4.44 -18.59 -4.43
CA LYS A 9 -3.24 -19.08 -3.73
C LYS A 9 -1.95 -18.68 -4.44
N ARG A 10 -1.95 -18.68 -5.78
CA ARG A 10 -0.80 -18.23 -6.59
C ARG A 10 -0.50 -16.75 -6.38
N LEU A 11 -1.51 -15.89 -6.43
CA LEU A 11 -1.36 -14.45 -6.17
C LEU A 11 -0.82 -14.19 -4.76
N ILE A 12 -1.39 -14.85 -3.75
CA ILE A 12 -0.94 -14.73 -2.35
C ILE A 12 0.52 -15.20 -2.21
N THR A 13 0.89 -16.32 -2.83
CA THR A 13 2.26 -16.85 -2.75
C THR A 13 3.27 -15.97 -3.50
N GLY A 14 2.87 -15.38 -4.63
CA GLY A 14 3.67 -14.42 -5.39
C GLY A 14 3.93 -13.15 -4.60
N LEU A 15 2.88 -12.57 -4.01
CA LEU A 15 2.99 -11.43 -3.09
C LEU A 15 3.89 -11.77 -1.90
N TRP A 16 3.71 -12.94 -1.28
CA TRP A 16 4.48 -13.34 -0.09
C TRP A 16 5.96 -13.58 -0.39
N ARG A 17 6.32 -13.98 -1.62
CA ARG A 17 7.73 -14.02 -2.07
C ARG A 17 8.34 -12.63 -2.20
N SER A 18 7.56 -11.62 -2.58
CA SER A 18 8.04 -10.23 -2.65
C SER A 18 8.34 -9.64 -1.27
N PHE A 19 7.62 -10.05 -0.22
CA PHE A 19 7.93 -9.70 1.18
C PHE A 19 9.30 -10.22 1.66
N LYS A 20 9.93 -11.18 0.95
CA LYS A 20 11.28 -11.68 1.32
C LYS A 20 12.42 -10.82 0.78
N ARG A 21 12.16 -9.79 -0.03
CA ARG A 21 13.21 -8.88 -0.49
C ARG A 21 13.49 -7.81 0.59
N PRO A 22 14.76 -7.59 0.98
CA PRO A 22 15.09 -6.62 2.04
C PRO A 22 14.65 -5.20 1.70
N GLN A 23 14.67 -4.83 0.41
CA GLN A 23 14.17 -3.54 -0.08
C GLN A 23 12.67 -3.35 0.17
N PHE A 24 11.87 -4.42 0.00
CA PHE A 24 10.43 -4.39 0.24
C PHE A 24 10.13 -4.19 1.73
N LEU A 25 10.86 -4.91 2.59
CA LEU A 25 10.65 -4.82 4.03
C LEU A 25 11.04 -3.44 4.60
N SER A 26 12.10 -2.83 4.06
CA SER A 26 12.50 -1.46 4.44
C SER A 26 11.44 -0.43 4.06
N LEU A 27 10.94 -0.48 2.82
CA LEU A 27 9.86 0.40 2.37
C LEU A 27 8.56 0.20 3.15
N PHE A 28 8.18 -1.06 3.37
CA PHE A 28 6.99 -1.41 4.14
C PHE A 28 7.08 -0.90 5.59
N THR A 29 8.23 -1.10 6.24
CA THR A 29 8.44 -0.62 7.62
C THR A 29 8.41 0.90 7.68
N THR A 30 9.03 1.59 6.71
CA THR A 30 9.00 3.05 6.62
C THR A 30 7.57 3.56 6.44
N LEU A 31 6.82 2.98 5.50
CA LEU A 31 5.42 3.32 5.26
C LEU A 31 4.56 3.05 6.49
N PHE A 32 4.78 1.92 7.17
CA PHE A 32 4.08 1.57 8.40
C PHE A 32 4.31 2.60 9.50
N LEU A 33 5.56 3.06 9.69
CA LEU A 33 5.88 4.10 10.67
C LEU A 33 5.23 5.45 10.31
N ILE A 34 5.18 5.81 9.03
CA ILE A 34 4.49 7.01 8.55
C ILE A 34 2.98 6.90 8.82
N ILE A 35 2.34 5.78 8.49
CA ILE A 35 0.91 5.59 8.76
C ILE A 35 0.63 5.62 10.26
N LEU A 36 1.47 4.99 11.07
CA LEU A 36 1.33 4.97 12.52
C LEU A 36 1.47 6.38 13.12
N SER A 37 2.45 7.17 12.66
CA SER A 37 2.64 8.54 13.14
C SER A 37 1.45 9.44 12.77
N GLY A 38 0.94 9.34 11.54
CA GLY A 38 -0.28 10.03 11.11
C GLY A 38 -1.49 9.64 11.95
N THR A 39 -1.68 8.34 12.18
CA THR A 39 -2.82 7.81 12.94
C THR A 39 -2.83 8.35 14.37
N LEU A 40 -1.68 8.32 15.05
CA LEU A 40 -1.55 8.86 16.41
C LEU A 40 -1.76 10.39 16.43
N PHE A 41 -1.25 11.09 15.43
CA PHE A 41 -1.41 12.53 15.30
C PHE A 41 -2.88 12.93 15.13
N TYR A 42 -3.60 12.36 14.15
CA TYR A 42 -5.01 12.68 13.91
C TYR A 42 -5.90 12.22 15.05
N LYS A 43 -5.58 11.09 15.70
CA LYS A 43 -6.29 10.64 16.91
C LYS A 43 -6.18 11.67 18.04
N GLY A 44 -4.99 12.22 18.26
CA GLY A 44 -4.74 13.17 19.34
C GLY A 44 -5.22 14.60 19.05
N THR A 45 -5.00 15.07 17.82
CA THR A 45 -5.27 16.48 17.44
C THR A 45 -6.68 16.71 16.94
N GLU A 46 -7.21 15.83 16.09
CA GLU A 46 -8.57 15.93 15.55
C GLU A 46 -9.60 15.13 16.37
N GLY A 47 -9.13 14.30 17.31
CA GLY A 47 -10.01 13.52 18.21
C GLY A 47 -10.74 12.35 17.55
N TRP A 48 -10.44 12.04 16.28
CA TRP A 48 -11.12 11.01 15.49
C TRP A 48 -11.07 9.62 16.13
N TYR A 49 -12.00 8.72 15.79
CA TYR A 49 -11.89 7.33 16.23
C TYR A 49 -10.63 6.68 15.62
N TRP A 50 -10.08 5.65 16.26
CA TRP A 50 -8.84 5.00 15.80
C TRP A 50 -8.94 4.53 14.34
N LEU A 51 -10.09 4.00 13.95
CA LEU A 51 -10.34 3.54 12.59
C LEU A 51 -10.37 4.71 11.59
N ASP A 52 -11.00 5.82 11.94
CA ASP A 52 -11.13 7.00 11.08
C ASP A 52 -9.76 7.69 10.89
N ALA A 53 -8.97 7.78 11.96
CA ALA A 53 -7.61 8.31 11.92
C ALA A 53 -6.68 7.45 11.05
N LEU A 54 -6.80 6.12 11.17
CA LEU A 54 -6.04 5.19 10.33
C LEU A 54 -6.49 5.28 8.87
N TYR A 55 -7.81 5.31 8.64
CA TYR A 55 -8.40 5.42 7.31
C TYR A 55 -7.95 6.69 6.60
N PHE A 56 -8.03 7.85 7.26
CA PHE A 56 -7.54 9.12 6.70
C PHE A 56 -6.02 9.09 6.46
N SER A 57 -5.23 8.54 7.38
CA SER A 57 -3.77 8.41 7.21
C SER A 57 -3.40 7.61 5.98
N VAL A 58 -4.10 6.52 5.69
CA VAL A 58 -3.85 5.69 4.50
C VAL A 58 -4.36 6.37 3.23
N VAL A 59 -5.60 6.84 3.23
CA VAL A 59 -6.24 7.39 2.03
C VAL A 59 -5.60 8.71 1.61
N SER A 60 -5.17 9.55 2.54
CA SER A 60 -4.50 10.81 2.24
C SER A 60 -3.19 10.62 1.45
N LEU A 61 -2.45 9.53 1.71
CA LEU A 61 -1.21 9.22 1.00
C LEU A 61 -1.41 8.65 -0.40
N ILE A 62 -2.62 8.25 -0.76
CA ILE A 62 -2.94 7.76 -2.10
C ILE A 62 -3.59 8.94 -2.84
N PRO A 63 -3.07 9.35 -4.01
CA PRO A 63 -3.72 10.36 -4.83
C PRO A 63 -5.04 9.80 -5.38
N THR A 64 -6.09 9.91 -4.58
CA THR A 64 -7.46 9.54 -4.89
C THR A 64 -8.31 10.81 -4.88
N GLY A 65 -9.24 10.93 -5.82
CA GLY A 65 -10.24 12.01 -5.81
C GLY A 65 -11.44 11.68 -4.92
N VAL A 66 -11.28 10.77 -3.95
CA VAL A 66 -12.40 10.30 -3.12
C VAL A 66 -12.54 11.21 -1.91
N GLU A 67 -13.72 11.82 -1.78
CA GLU A 67 -14.09 12.56 -0.59
C GLU A 67 -14.44 11.57 0.53
N THR A 68 -13.65 11.59 1.59
CA THR A 68 -13.83 10.70 2.76
C THR A 68 -14.79 11.28 3.80
N GLY A 69 -15.18 12.55 3.66
CA GLY A 69 -15.86 13.32 4.71
C GLY A 69 -14.97 13.69 5.91
N LEU A 70 -13.71 13.26 5.92
CA LEU A 70 -12.73 13.56 6.95
C LEU A 70 -11.70 14.54 6.39
N TYR A 71 -11.52 15.68 7.05
CA TYR A 71 -10.51 16.68 6.68
C TYR A 71 -9.95 17.37 7.93
N PRO A 72 -8.66 17.77 7.91
CA PRO A 72 -8.06 18.48 9.03
C PRO A 72 -8.78 19.80 9.28
N THR A 73 -9.30 20.00 10.49
CA THR A 73 -10.08 21.18 10.86
C THR A 73 -9.19 22.29 11.45
N SER A 74 -8.15 21.91 12.18
CA SER A 74 -7.21 22.85 12.82
C SER A 74 -6.10 23.33 11.88
N ASP A 75 -5.56 24.53 12.10
CA ASP A 75 -4.45 25.02 11.29
C ASP A 75 -3.16 24.22 11.48
N PHE A 76 -2.94 23.70 12.70
CA PHE A 76 -1.80 22.85 13.01
C PHE A 76 -1.88 21.50 12.27
N SER A 77 -3.06 20.88 12.23
CA SER A 77 -3.26 19.62 11.51
C SER A 77 -3.16 19.78 10.00
N LYS A 78 -3.56 20.93 9.44
CA LYS A 78 -3.31 21.26 8.02
C LYS A 78 -1.82 21.31 7.70
N ILE A 79 -1.02 22.02 8.50
CA ILE A 79 0.44 22.11 8.31
C ILE A 79 1.09 20.73 8.41
N PHE A 80 0.73 19.95 9.43
CA PHE A 80 1.19 18.58 9.57
C PHE A 80 0.83 17.75 8.33
N THR A 81 -0.42 17.84 7.86
CA THR A 81 -0.90 17.11 6.68
C THR A 81 -0.08 17.47 5.44
N MET A 82 0.27 18.74 5.22
CA MET A 82 1.11 19.14 4.09
C MET A 82 2.48 18.44 4.12
N ILE A 83 3.15 18.43 5.27
CA ILE A 83 4.45 17.76 5.44
C ILE A 83 4.30 16.23 5.32
N TYR A 84 3.25 15.69 5.91
CA TYR A 84 2.90 14.27 5.90
C TYR A 84 2.72 13.75 4.47
N LEU A 85 1.98 14.49 3.64
CA LEU A 85 1.76 14.15 2.24
C LEU A 85 3.05 14.18 1.44
N ILE A 86 3.90 15.20 1.62
CA ILE A 86 5.19 15.29 0.90
C ILE A 86 6.09 14.09 1.25
N ALA A 87 6.17 13.72 2.53
CA ALA A 87 7.01 12.61 2.99
C ALA A 87 6.43 11.23 2.62
N GLY A 88 5.13 11.02 2.83
CA GLY A 88 4.51 9.71 2.73
C GLY A 88 4.06 9.31 1.32
N THR A 89 3.63 10.27 0.50
CA THR A 89 3.04 9.96 -0.82
C THR A 89 4.06 9.27 -1.73
N GLY A 90 5.32 9.72 -1.72
CA GLY A 90 6.38 9.09 -2.51
C GLY A 90 6.63 7.64 -2.09
N VAL A 91 6.70 7.38 -0.77
CA VAL A 91 6.89 6.03 -0.23
C VAL A 91 5.71 5.13 -0.58
N MET A 92 4.48 5.63 -0.41
CA MET A 92 3.26 4.91 -0.77
C MET A 92 3.21 4.58 -2.26
N PHE A 93 3.57 5.53 -3.12
CA PHE A 93 3.58 5.33 -4.57
C PHE A 93 4.60 4.27 -5.00
N ILE A 94 5.82 4.31 -4.46
CA ILE A 94 6.85 3.28 -4.72
C ILE A 94 6.36 1.90 -4.24
N MET A 95 5.71 1.84 -3.07
CA MET A 95 5.17 0.60 -2.54
C MET A 95 4.10 0.00 -3.47
N LEU A 96 3.16 0.83 -3.95
CA LEU A 96 2.13 0.40 -4.90
C LEU A 96 2.74 -0.08 -6.23
N LEU A 97 3.73 0.63 -6.77
CA LEU A 97 4.43 0.22 -7.98
C LEU A 97 5.17 -1.11 -7.80
N MET A 98 5.81 -1.32 -6.66
CA MET A 98 6.53 -2.56 -6.36
C MET A 98 5.59 -3.76 -6.26
N VAL A 99 4.42 -3.56 -5.63
CA VAL A 99 3.35 -4.56 -5.59
C VAL A 99 2.81 -4.84 -7.00
N GLY A 100 2.51 -3.79 -7.77
CA GLY A 100 2.01 -3.93 -9.15
C GLY A 100 2.99 -4.68 -10.06
N ARG A 101 4.29 -4.35 -9.99
CA ARG A 101 5.35 -5.06 -10.71
C ARG A 101 5.41 -6.54 -10.33
N SER A 102 5.31 -6.85 -9.04
CA SER A 102 5.30 -8.24 -8.57
C SER A 102 4.14 -9.06 -9.15
N VAL A 103 3.00 -8.43 -9.43
CA VAL A 103 1.84 -9.10 -10.05
C VAL A 103 2.06 -9.29 -11.55
N VAL A 104 2.61 -8.29 -12.24
CA VAL A 104 2.91 -8.36 -13.68
C VAL A 104 4.01 -9.38 -13.97
N ASP A 105 5.12 -9.33 -13.24
CA ASP A 105 6.26 -10.24 -13.42
C ASP A 105 5.84 -11.70 -13.25
N PHE A 106 4.92 -11.98 -12.31
CA PHE A 106 4.36 -13.31 -12.11
C PHE A 106 3.57 -13.81 -13.35
N THR A 107 2.86 -12.91 -14.03
CA THR A 107 2.08 -13.23 -15.24
C THR A 107 3.01 -13.57 -16.40
N ILE A 108 4.10 -12.81 -16.58
CA ILE A 108 5.10 -13.06 -17.63
C ILE A 108 5.81 -14.41 -17.42
N ASP A 109 6.14 -14.76 -16.18
CA ASP A 109 6.81 -16.02 -15.84
C ASP A 109 5.92 -17.25 -16.05
N GLU A 110 4.60 -17.10 -15.88
CA GLU A 110 3.61 -18.12 -16.22
C GLU A 110 3.53 -18.40 -17.71
N ASP A 111 3.50 -17.35 -18.53
CA ASP A 111 3.37 -17.47 -19.98
C ASP A 111 4.61 -18.12 -20.60
N LYS A 112 5.81 -17.77 -20.12
CA LYS A 112 7.05 -18.46 -20.49
C LYS A 112 7.02 -19.95 -20.15
N LYS A 113 6.57 -20.32 -18.94
CA LYS A 113 6.44 -21.73 -18.55
C LYS A 113 5.43 -22.49 -19.40
N LYS A 114 4.32 -21.87 -19.80
CA LYS A 114 3.34 -22.48 -20.72
C LYS A 114 3.89 -22.66 -22.13
N GLN A 115 4.67 -21.71 -22.65
CA GLN A 115 5.31 -21.84 -23.96
C GLN A 115 6.36 -22.96 -23.98
N ILE A 116 7.21 -23.05 -22.95
CA ILE A 116 8.20 -24.13 -22.84
C ILE A 116 7.51 -25.50 -22.80
N LYS A 117 6.41 -25.64 -22.03
CA LYS A 117 5.65 -26.90 -21.91
C LYS A 117 4.84 -27.29 -23.15
N ARG A 118 4.71 -26.40 -24.15
CA ARG A 118 4.08 -26.70 -25.45
C ARG A 118 5.09 -27.14 -26.51
N HIS A 119 6.38 -26.92 -26.26
CA HIS A 119 7.47 -27.33 -27.16
C HIS A 119 8.13 -28.66 -26.77
N PHE A 120 7.66 -29.29 -25.69
CA PHE A 120 7.95 -30.66 -25.30
C PHE A 120 6.65 -31.44 -25.24
#